data_AF-A0A950UYV6-F1
#
_entry.id   AF-A0A950UYV6-F1
#
_cell.length_a   1.000
_cell.length_b   1.000
_cell.length_c   1.000
_cell.angle_alpha   90.00
_cell.angle_beta   90.00
_cell.angle_gamma   90.00
#
_symmetry.space_group_name_H-M   'P 1'
#
loop_
_entity.id
_entity.type
_entity.pdbx_description
1 polymer ?
#
loop_
_entity_poly.entity_id
_entity_poly.type
_entity_poly.pdbx_seq_one_letter_code
_entity_poly.pdbx_strand_id
1 'polypeptide(L)' 'MPITYETVCSALVTILVLILYVAMGARVGRMRGKHNVAAPATAGHPEFERAFRVHMNTLEQLIIFLPLLWLATFFYRGI' A
#
# COMPACT_ATOMS: atom_id res chain seq x y z
N MET A 1 8.61 -2.87 26.02
CA MET A 1 7.15 -2.95 25.82
C MET A 1 6.82 -4.41 25.62
N PRO A 2 5.96 -5.04 26.44
CA PRO A 2 5.64 -6.45 26.26
C PRO A 2 4.94 -6.65 24.92
N ILE A 3 5.24 -7.76 24.24
CA ILE A 3 4.50 -8.18 23.03
C ILE A 3 3.08 -8.53 23.48
N THR A 4 2.08 -7.78 23.00
CA THR A 4 0.65 -8.04 23.26
C THR A 4 -0.03 -8.53 21.99
N TYR A 5 -1.20 -9.17 22.12
CA TYR A 5 -1.97 -9.65 20.95
C TYR A 5 -2.29 -8.51 19.97
N GLU A 6 -2.60 -7.32 20.47
CA GLU A 6 -2.88 -6.12 19.67
C GLU A 6 -1.68 -5.75 18.79
N THR A 7 -0.48 -5.74 19.38
CA THR A 7 0.74 -5.44 18.64
C THR A 7 1.05 -6.48 17.56
N VAL A 8 0.75 -7.76 17.81
CA VAL A 8 0.94 -8.83 16.81
C VAL A 8 -0.08 -8.69 15.67
N CYS A 9 -1.35 -8.43 15.99
CA CYS A 9 -2.39 -8.18 14.99
C CYS A 9 -2.02 -7.01 14.07
N SER A 10 -1.62 -5.87 14.63
CA SER A 10 -1.24 -4.69 13.85
C SER A 10 0.04 -4.89 13.04
N ALA A 11 1.01 -5.65 13.56
CA ALA A 11 2.19 -6.04 12.79
C ALA A 11 1.83 -6.91 11.58
N LEU A 12 0.95 -7.91 11.75
CA LEU A 12 0.47 -8.75 10.66
C LEU A 12 -0.29 -7.92 9.61
N VAL A 13 -1.17 -7.01 10.04
CA VAL A 13 -1.87 -6.08 9.14
C VAL A 13 -0.87 -5.23 8.35
N THR A 14 0.16 -4.69 9.01
CA THR A 14 1.22 -3.92 8.34
C THR A 14 1.90 -4.74 7.25
N ILE A 15 2.29 -5.99 7.55
CA ILE A 15 2.93 -6.89 6.58
C ILE A 15 1.99 -7.16 5.39
N LEU A 16 0.73 -7.52 5.66
CA LEU A 16 -0.25 -7.80 4.61
C LEU A 16 -0.47 -6.61 3.67
N VAL A 17 -0.56 -5.41 4.24
CA VAL A 17 -0.75 -4.18 3.48
C VAL A 17 0.47 -3.85 2.62
N LEU A 18 1.69 -4.07 3.12
CA LEU A 18 2.91 -3.92 2.32
C LEU A 18 3.00 -4.94 1.18
N ILE A 19 2.61 -6.20 1.42
CA ILE A 19 2.54 -7.23 0.36
C ILE A 19 1.54 -6.80 -0.73
N LEU A 20 0.35 -6.32 -0.34
CA LEU A 20 -0.64 -5.81 -1.27
C LEU A 20 -0.08 -4.65 -2.11
N TYR A 21 0.61 -3.70 -1.47
CA TYR A 21 1.22 -2.56 -2.14
C TYR A 21 2.26 -3.01 -3.19
N VAL A 22 3.16 -3.91 -2.82
CA VAL A 22 4.16 -4.48 -3.76
C VAL A 22 3.49 -5.23 -4.91
N ALA A 23 2.42 -5.98 -4.64
CA ALA A 23 1.66 -6.67 -5.68
C ALA A 23 1.00 -5.70 -6.69
N MET A 24 0.48 -4.57 -6.20
CA MET A 24 -0.02 -3.48 -7.06
C MET A 24 1.11 -2.86 -7.89
N GLY A 25 2.29 -2.63 -7.30
CA GLY A 25 3.47 -2.15 -8.04
C GLY A 25 3.91 -3.11 -9.15
N ALA A 26 3.93 -4.41 -8.87
CA ALA A 26 4.20 -5.44 -9.88
C ALA A 26 3.14 -5.44 -11.01
N ARG A 27 1.87 -5.18 -10.67
CA ARG A 27 0.80 -5.01 -11.66
C ARG A 27 1.06 -3.80 -12.56
N VAL A 28 1.44 -2.66 -11.99
CA VAL A 28 1.84 -1.46 -12.77
C VAL A 28 3.01 -1.80 -13.71
N GLY A 29 4.05 -2.47 -13.21
CA GLY A 29 5.19 -2.92 -14.02
C GLY A 29 4.78 -3.81 -15.19
N ARG A 30 3.86 -4.75 -14.95
CA ARG A 30 3.29 -5.59 -16.02
C ARG A 30 2.51 -4.77 -17.06
N MET A 31 1.77 -3.75 -16.62
CA MET A 31 1.03 -2.86 -17.53
C MET A 31 1.96 -1.98 -18.36
N ARG A 32 3.11 -1.55 -17.80
CA ARG A 32 4.17 -0.86 -18.56
C ARG A 32 4.66 -1.72 -19.71
N GLY A 33 5.01 -2.98 -19.43
CA GLY A 33 5.46 -3.92 -20.45
C GLY A 33 4.38 -4.23 -21.49
N LYS A 34 3.13 -4.47 -21.06
CA LYS A 34 2.00 -4.77 -21.96
C LYS A 34 1.72 -3.63 -22.96
N HIS A 35 1.81 -2.39 -22.49
CA HIS A 35 1.42 -1.19 -23.26
C HIS A 35 2.61 -0.37 -23.76
N ASN A 36 3.83 -0.92 -23.68
CA ASN A 36 5.07 -0.26 -24.10
C ASN A 36 5.27 1.16 -23.51
N VAL A 37 4.83 1.36 -22.26
CA VAL A 37 5.02 2.65 -21.56
C VAL A 37 6.42 2.67 -20.94
N ALA A 38 7.38 3.24 -21.68
CA ALA A 38 8.77 3.36 -21.24
C ALA A 38 8.89 4.24 -19.99
N ALA A 39 9.67 3.80 -19.00
CA ALA A 39 10.06 4.67 -17.90
C ALA A 39 10.90 5.86 -18.44
N PRO A 40 10.77 7.08 -17.89
CA PRO A 40 10.02 7.47 -16.69
C PRO A 40 8.55 7.88 -16.94
N ALA A 41 8.00 7.67 -18.14
CA ALA A 41 6.66 8.14 -18.48
C ALA A 41 5.58 7.57 -17.54
N THR A 42 4.64 8.41 -17.12
CA THR A 42 3.51 8.06 -16.25
C THR A 42 2.16 8.23 -16.94
N ALA A 43 2.16 8.63 -18.21
CA ALA A 43 0.99 8.71 -19.08
C ALA A 43 1.15 7.75 -20.26
N GLY A 44 0.03 7.25 -20.80
CA GLY A 44 0.04 6.29 -21.90
C GLY A 44 -1.31 5.60 -22.09
N HIS A 45 -1.33 4.27 -22.10
CA HIS A 45 -2.57 3.53 -22.28
C HIS A 45 -3.51 3.68 -21.06
N PRO A 46 -4.84 3.87 -21.25
CA PRO A 46 -5.78 4.09 -20.13
C PRO A 46 -5.80 2.97 -19.07
N GLU A 47 -5.51 1.73 -19.43
CA GLU A 47 -5.36 0.65 -18.43
C GLU A 47 -4.08 0.80 -17.58
N PHE A 48 -2.97 1.26 -18.17
CA PHE A 48 -1.76 1.54 -17.42
C PHE A 48 -1.97 2.72 -16.47
N GLU A 49 -2.58 3.80 -16.94
CA GLU A 49 -2.87 4.97 -16.10
C GLU A 49 -3.78 4.63 -14.93
N ARG A 50 -4.82 3.81 -15.15
CA ARG A 50 -5.69 3.33 -14.05
C ARG A 50 -4.91 2.50 -13.03
N ALA A 51 -4.09 1.55 -13.48
CA ALA A 51 -3.27 0.76 -12.56
C ALA A 51 -2.27 1.63 -11.79
N PHE A 52 -1.62 2.58 -12.47
CA PHE A 52 -0.66 3.51 -11.87
C PHE A 52 -1.32 4.41 -10.83
N ARG A 53 -2.49 4.99 -11.14
CA ARG A 53 -3.24 5.84 -10.20
C ARG A 53 -3.73 5.07 -8.99
N VAL A 54 -4.24 3.85 -9.15
CA VAL A 54 -4.64 3.02 -7.98
C VAL A 54 -3.45 2.74 -7.06
N HIS A 55 -2.28 2.42 -7.63
CA HIS A 55 -1.07 2.18 -6.85
C HIS A 55 -0.60 3.45 -6.11
N MET A 56 -0.57 4.61 -6.78
CA MET A 56 -0.15 5.88 -6.18
C MET A 56 -1.13 6.37 -5.12
N ASN A 57 -2.45 6.33 -5.39
CA ASN A 57 -3.47 6.67 -4.40
C ASN A 57 -3.35 5.77 -3.16
N THR A 58 -3.01 4.49 -3.34
CA THR A 58 -2.78 3.58 -2.22
C THR A 58 -1.55 4.01 -1.41
N LEU A 59 -0.44 4.39 -2.06
CA LEU A 59 0.73 4.94 -1.36
C LEU A 59 0.38 6.18 -0.53
N GLU A 60 -0.40 7.10 -1.08
CA GLU A 60 -0.85 8.30 -0.36
C GLU A 60 -1.66 7.94 0.89
N GLN A 61 -2.55 6.95 0.79
CA GLN A 61 -3.32 6.47 1.94
C GLN A 61 -2.46 5.74 2.98
N LEU A 62 -1.41 5.00 2.56
CA LEU A 62 -0.53 4.27 3.47
C LEU A 62 0.17 5.17 4.48
N ILE A 63 0.54 6.38 4.05
CA ILE A 63 1.22 7.38 4.89
C ILE A 63 0.33 7.78 6.07
N ILE A 64 -1.00 7.79 5.90
CA ILE A 64 -1.95 8.12 6.97
C ILE A 64 -2.37 6.85 7.73
N PHE A 65 -2.64 5.77 7.00
CA PHE A 65 -3.14 4.51 7.56
C PHE A 65 -2.18 3.88 8.58
N LEU A 66 -0.89 3.74 8.24
CA LEU A 66 0.07 3.05 9.11
C LEU A 66 0.27 3.78 10.45
N PRO A 67 0.51 5.11 10.50
CA PRO A 67 0.59 5.82 11.77
C PRO A 67 -0.68 5.70 12.60
N LEU A 68 -1.86 5.83 11.98
CA LEU A 68 -3.13 5.70 12.70
C LEU A 68 -3.34 4.30 13.26
N LEU A 69 -2.99 3.25 12.51
CA LEU A 69 -3.04 1.87 12.98
C LEU A 69 -2.19 1.69 14.25
N TRP A 70 -0.95 2.19 14.24
CA TRP A 70 -0.05 2.05 15.38
C TRP A 70 -0.45 2.94 16.56
N LEU A 71 -0.95 4.16 16.31
CA LEU A 71 -1.51 5.01 17.36
C LEU A 71 -2.73 4.34 18.02
N ALA A 72 -3.64 3.77 17.24
CA ALA A 72 -4.75 3.00 17.78
C ALA A 72 -4.26 1.81 18.62
N THR A 73 -3.27 1.07 18.12
CA THR A 73 -2.69 -0.08 18.84
C THR A 73 -2.11 0.29 20.21
N PHE A 74 -1.49 1.45 20.34
CA PHE A 74 -0.83 1.84 21.60
C PHE A 74 -1.70 2.65 22.55
N PHE A 75 -2.60 3.47 22.01
CA PHE A 75 -3.32 4.47 22.80
C PHE A 75 -4.83 4.20 22.87
N TYR A 76 -5.40 3.48 21.91
CA TYR A 76 -6.80 3.11 21.95
C TYR A 76 -6.98 1.83 22.76
N ARG A 77 -7.09 1.98 24.08
CA ARG A 77 -7.71 0.97 24.95
C ARG A 77 -9.20 1.26 24.92
N GLY A 78 -10.00 0.34 24.39
CA GLY A 78 -11.43 0.54 24.14
C GLY A 78 -12.16 1.21 25.30
N ILE A 79 -13.19 2.00 24.96
CA ILE A 79 -14.18 2.53 25.91
C ILE A 79 -14.67 1.38 26.82
#